data_AF-A0A928ISL7-F1
#
_entry.id   AF-A0A928ISL7-F1
#
_cell.length_a   1.000
_cell.length_b   1.000
_cell.length_c   1.000
_cell.angle_alpha   90.00
_cell.angle_beta   90.00
_cell.angle_gamma   90.00
#
_symmetry.space_group_name_H-M   'P 1'
#
loop_
_entity.id
_entity.type
_entity.pdbx_description
1 polymer ?
#
loop_
_entity_poly.entity_id
_entity_poly.type
_entity_poly.pdbx_seq_one_letter_code
_entity_poly.pdbx_strand_id
1 'polypeptide(L)'
;MTRKQALQSVISAVSNNPKYAEEIRILQEISDELPLIHWSDSSIRDTVEQFIVDNGRVPTTSDFKKKGMPPHPVIKQKYKITLGEWLEKYYPVRKPTYEELKEKYTNLFVEDYKRIKPKSQYEFNKFKSRGTKGWQTVAKYYEVKSWRNLIKKLDLPLYFDMARDHKPVQLKVNFHLDYDFHD
;
A
#
# COMPACT_ATOMS: atom_id res chain seq x y z
N MET A 1 14.09 -39.34 -7.64
CA MET A 1 14.26 -38.89 -9.04
C MET A 1 13.72 -37.46 -9.13
N THR A 2 14.54 -36.50 -9.58
CA THR A 2 14.12 -35.10 -9.76
C THR A 2 13.46 -34.88 -11.12
N ARG A 3 12.71 -33.79 -11.31
CA ARG A 3 12.08 -33.45 -12.60
C ARG A 3 13.11 -33.36 -13.73
N LYS A 4 14.30 -32.80 -13.44
CA LYS A 4 15.42 -32.71 -14.38
C LYS A 4 15.95 -34.09 -14.76
N GLN A 5 16.13 -34.97 -13.77
CA GLN A 5 16.56 -36.36 -13.99
C GLN A 5 15.54 -37.16 -14.82
N ALA A 6 14.23 -36.93 -14.59
CA ALA A 6 13.17 -37.56 -15.39
C ALA A 6 13.20 -37.10 -16.85
N LEU A 7 13.31 -35.79 -17.10
CA LEU A 7 13.41 -35.25 -18.46
C LEU A 7 14.68 -35.72 -19.18
N GLN A 8 15.83 -35.70 -18.52
CA GLN A 8 17.09 -36.19 -19.09
C GLN A 8 17.02 -37.69 -19.43
N SER A 9 16.34 -38.48 -18.60
CA SER A 9 16.12 -39.91 -18.88
C SER A 9 15.24 -40.13 -20.10
N VAL A 10 14.18 -39.33 -20.28
CA VAL A 10 13.28 -39.43 -21.44
C VAL A 10 13.99 -38.97 -22.72
N ILE A 11 14.67 -37.82 -22.69
CA ILE A 11 15.47 -37.29 -23.80
C ILE A 11 16.47 -38.34 -24.27
N SER A 12 17.18 -38.98 -23.34
CA SER A 12 18.16 -40.03 -23.66
C SER A 12 17.54 -41.28 -24.29
N ALA A 13 16.30 -41.60 -23.94
CA ALA A 13 15.59 -42.77 -24.47
C ALA A 13 15.03 -42.55 -25.88
N VAL A 14 14.72 -41.30 -26.24
CA VAL A 14 14.07 -40.97 -27.53
C VAL A 14 14.96 -40.22 -28.51
N SER A 15 16.17 -39.79 -28.10
CA SER A 15 17.11 -38.97 -28.89
C SER A 15 17.49 -39.55 -30.26
N ASN A 16 17.49 -40.87 -30.40
CA ASN A 16 17.84 -41.56 -31.64
C ASN A 16 16.68 -41.67 -32.64
N ASN A 17 15.49 -41.19 -32.28
CA ASN A 17 14.32 -41.25 -33.15
C ASN A 17 14.07 -39.89 -33.84
N PRO A 18 14.35 -39.76 -35.15
CA PRO A 18 14.23 -38.50 -35.87
C PRO A 18 12.79 -37.98 -35.96
N LYS A 19 11.79 -38.84 -35.70
CA LYS A 19 10.37 -38.45 -35.65
C LYS A 19 10.08 -37.44 -34.54
N TYR A 20 10.85 -37.47 -33.45
CA TYR A 20 10.62 -36.64 -32.27
C TYR A 20 11.63 -35.49 -32.12
N ALA A 21 12.33 -35.13 -33.20
CA ALA A 21 13.42 -34.16 -33.14
C ALA A 21 12.98 -32.80 -32.57
N GLU A 22 11.76 -32.36 -32.90
CA GLU A 22 11.20 -31.11 -32.43
C GLU A 22 10.78 -31.19 -30.95
N GLU A 23 10.14 -32.29 -30.55
CA GLU A 23 9.76 -32.56 -29.17
C GLU A 23 10.98 -32.70 -28.26
N ILE A 24 12.05 -33.33 -28.75
CA ILE A 24 13.34 -33.41 -28.05
C ILE A 24 13.92 -32.02 -27.83
N ARG A 25 13.90 -31.14 -28.84
CA ARG A 25 14.37 -29.76 -28.72
C ARG A 25 13.62 -29.00 -27.62
N ILE A 26 12.28 -29.05 -27.65
CA ILE A 26 11.43 -28.38 -26.65
C ILE A 26 11.67 -28.97 -25.25
N LEU A 27 11.81 -30.29 -25.11
CA LEU A 27 12.10 -30.93 -23.82
C LEU A 27 13.50 -30.55 -23.29
N GLN A 28 14.47 -30.34 -24.19
CA GLN A 28 15.81 -29.85 -23.84
C GLN A 28 15.74 -28.44 -23.28
N GLU A 29 15.01 -27.53 -23.96
CA GLU A 29 14.78 -26.15 -23.50
C GLU A 29 14.11 -26.13 -22.12
N ILE A 30 13.05 -26.91 -21.92
CA ILE A 30 12.37 -27.05 -20.62
C ILE A 30 13.32 -27.59 -19.55
N SER A 31 14.19 -28.54 -19.89
CA SER A 31 15.19 -29.12 -18.96
C SER A 31 16.30 -28.14 -18.58
N ASP A 32 16.72 -27.28 -19.52
CA ASP A 32 17.74 -26.26 -19.31
C ASP A 32 17.21 -25.08 -18.49
N GLU A 33 15.91 -24.80 -18.60
CA GLU A 33 15.18 -23.85 -17.78
C GLU A 33 14.82 -24.38 -16.39
N LEU A 34 15.17 -25.63 -16.05
CA LEU A 34 14.90 -26.18 -14.71
C LEU A 34 15.90 -25.68 -13.64
N PRO A 35 15.38 -25.32 -12.44
CA PRO A 35 13.97 -25.30 -12.06
C PRO A 35 13.18 -24.17 -12.76
N LEU A 36 11.96 -24.50 -13.22
CA LEU A 36 10.91 -23.66 -13.84
C LEU A 36 10.45 -22.44 -12.98
N ILE A 37 11.25 -22.07 -11.98
CA ILE A 37 11.04 -21.01 -11.01
C ILE A 37 12.35 -20.21 -10.87
N HIS A 38 13.06 -19.99 -11.98
CA HIS A 38 14.11 -18.99 -12.03
C HIS A 38 13.54 -17.72 -12.65
N TRP A 39 13.21 -16.77 -11.79
CA TRP A 39 13.01 -15.39 -12.19
C TRP A 39 14.28 -14.86 -12.88
N SER A 40 14.29 -14.96 -14.21
CA SER A 40 15.28 -14.34 -15.09
C SER A 40 15.18 -12.81 -15.03
N ASP A 41 16.19 -12.08 -15.52
CA ASP A 41 16.13 -10.61 -15.55
C ASP A 41 14.99 -10.12 -16.43
N SER A 42 14.79 -10.77 -17.59
CA SER A 42 13.68 -10.53 -18.50
C SER A 42 12.34 -10.79 -17.84
N SER A 43 12.11 -11.99 -17.28
CA SER A 43 10.80 -12.32 -16.67
C SER A 43 10.42 -11.39 -15.51
N ILE A 44 11.40 -10.90 -14.74
CA ILE A 44 11.16 -9.91 -13.68
C ILE A 44 10.67 -8.58 -14.27
N ARG A 45 11.35 -8.08 -15.30
CA ARG A 45 11.00 -6.81 -15.96
C ARG A 45 9.67 -6.92 -16.70
N ASP A 46 9.48 -7.97 -17.49
CA ASP A 46 8.26 -8.23 -18.24
C ASP A 46 7.04 -8.27 -17.31
N THR A 47 7.16 -8.94 -16.16
CA THR A 47 6.09 -9.01 -15.17
C THR A 47 5.77 -7.64 -14.57
N VAL A 48 6.79 -6.82 -14.30
CA VAL A 48 6.60 -5.46 -13.76
C VAL A 48 6.01 -4.53 -14.82
N GLU A 49 6.44 -4.65 -16.07
CA GLU A 49 5.92 -3.88 -17.20
C GLU A 49 4.46 -4.23 -17.49
N GLN A 50 4.13 -5.52 -17.51
CA GLN A 50 2.74 -5.96 -17.63
C GLN A 50 1.88 -5.41 -16.50
N PHE A 51 2.38 -5.42 -15.26
CA PHE A 51 1.66 -4.81 -14.14
C PHE A 51 1.39 -3.32 -14.37
N ILE A 52 2.38 -2.58 -14.91
CA ILE A 52 2.24 -1.14 -15.20
C ILE A 52 1.18 -0.91 -16.27
N VAL A 53 1.16 -1.71 -17.33
CA VAL A 53 0.15 -1.65 -18.40
C VAL A 53 -1.25 -1.91 -17.82
N ASP A 54 -1.39 -2.96 -17.01
CA ASP A 54 -2.69 -3.37 -16.48
C ASP A 54 -3.25 -2.39 -15.43
N ASN A 55 -2.39 -1.72 -14.66
CA ASN A 55 -2.80 -0.88 -13.52
C ASN A 55 -2.58 0.62 -13.74
N GLY A 56 -1.91 1.02 -14.83
CA GLY A 56 -1.55 2.41 -15.11
C GLY A 56 -0.59 3.04 -14.07
N ARG A 57 0.11 2.24 -13.28
CA ARG A 57 1.03 2.71 -12.23
C ARG A 57 2.17 1.75 -11.95
N VAL A 58 3.28 2.27 -11.44
CA VAL A 58 4.40 1.46 -10.94
C VAL A 58 3.96 0.65 -9.71
N PRO A 59 4.31 -0.65 -9.63
CA PRO A 59 3.97 -1.48 -8.47
C PRO A 59 4.68 -0.99 -7.20
N THR A 60 3.97 -1.06 -6.08
CA THR A 60 4.52 -0.76 -4.75
C THR A 60 5.13 -2.02 -4.13
N THR A 61 5.95 -1.88 -3.09
CA THR A 61 6.50 -3.03 -2.35
C THR A 61 5.43 -4.01 -1.84
N SER A 62 4.21 -3.54 -1.59
CA SER A 62 3.09 -4.39 -1.19
C SER A 62 2.46 -5.17 -2.35
N ASP A 63 2.54 -4.65 -3.58
CA ASP A 63 2.04 -5.36 -4.76
C ASP A 63 2.87 -6.62 -5.05
N PHE A 64 4.18 -6.59 -4.77
CA PHE A 64 5.08 -7.76 -4.90
C PHE A 64 4.78 -8.90 -3.90
N LYS A 65 3.84 -8.71 -2.96
CA LYS A 65 3.33 -9.79 -2.09
C LYS A 65 2.19 -10.58 -2.74
N LYS A 66 1.62 -10.09 -3.84
CA LYS A 66 0.52 -10.76 -4.55
C LYS A 66 1.05 -11.92 -5.39
N LYS A 67 0.19 -12.91 -5.61
CA LYS A 67 0.49 -14.04 -6.51
C LYS A 67 0.77 -13.52 -7.93
N GLY A 68 1.83 -14.01 -8.55
CA GLY A 68 2.22 -13.62 -9.92
C GLY A 68 3.34 -12.57 -10.00
N MET A 69 3.70 -11.91 -8.89
CA MET A 69 4.85 -11.00 -8.85
C MET A 69 6.12 -11.71 -8.37
N PRO A 70 7.32 -11.23 -8.75
CA PRO A 70 8.56 -11.77 -8.24
C PRO A 70 8.69 -11.56 -6.73
N PRO A 71 8.96 -12.61 -5.93
CA PRO A 71 9.12 -12.46 -4.49
C PRO A 71 10.27 -11.51 -4.13
N HIS A 72 10.12 -10.75 -3.03
CA HIS A 72 11.17 -9.85 -2.52
C HIS A 72 12.55 -10.51 -2.38
N PRO A 73 12.68 -11.76 -1.86
CA PRO A 73 13.99 -12.41 -1.74
C PRO A 73 14.68 -12.65 -3.09
N VAL A 74 13.92 -12.87 -4.15
CA VAL A 74 14.45 -13.11 -5.50
C VAL A 74 15.15 -11.87 -6.03
N ILE A 75 14.51 -10.71 -5.91
CA ILE A 75 15.08 -9.42 -6.32
C ILE A 75 16.36 -9.14 -5.52
N LYS A 76 16.32 -9.35 -4.20
CA LYS A 76 17.49 -9.17 -3.33
C LYS A 76 18.64 -10.11 -3.70
N GLN A 77 18.37 -11.38 -3.94
CA GLN A 77 19.40 -12.36 -4.26
C GLN A 77 20.05 -12.09 -5.62
N LYS A 78 19.26 -11.64 -6.60
CA LYS A 78 19.69 -11.41 -7.99
C LYS A 78 20.44 -10.08 -8.16
N TYR A 79 19.88 -8.98 -7.66
CA TYR A 79 20.44 -7.64 -7.87
C TYR A 79 21.31 -7.13 -6.72
N LYS A 80 21.36 -7.87 -5.60
CA LYS A 80 22.10 -7.50 -4.38
C LYS A 80 21.68 -6.16 -3.77
N ILE A 81 20.48 -5.68 -4.11
CA ILE A 81 19.85 -4.45 -3.59
C ILE A 81 18.44 -4.76 -3.10
N THR A 82 17.84 -3.87 -2.32
CA THR A 82 16.45 -4.02 -1.88
C THR A 82 15.48 -3.80 -3.05
N LEU A 83 14.25 -4.32 -2.93
CA LEU A 83 13.21 -4.08 -3.93
C LEU A 83 12.90 -2.58 -4.09
N GLY A 84 12.93 -1.82 -2.99
CA GLY A 84 12.69 -0.37 -3.04
C GLY A 84 13.74 0.35 -3.86
N GLU A 85 15.02 0.07 -3.61
CA GLU A 85 16.14 0.62 -4.39
C GLU A 85 16.10 0.17 -5.85
N TRP A 86 15.71 -1.08 -6.11
CA TRP A 86 15.54 -1.59 -7.47
C TRP A 86 14.45 -0.84 -8.23
N LEU A 87 13.28 -0.64 -7.62
CA LEU A 87 12.21 0.14 -8.21
C LEU A 87 12.62 1.60 -8.44
N GLU A 88 13.30 2.22 -7.49
CA GLU A 88 13.77 3.61 -7.64
C GLU A 88 14.81 3.75 -8.75
N LYS A 89 15.64 2.72 -8.97
CA LYS A 89 16.66 2.70 -10.03
C LYS A 89 16.06 2.47 -11.43
N TYR A 90 15.17 1.50 -11.60
CA TYR A 90 14.68 1.09 -12.92
C TYR A 90 13.33 1.71 -13.30
N TYR A 91 12.52 2.11 -12.31
CA TYR A 91 11.20 2.70 -12.49
C TYR A 91 11.04 3.94 -11.59
N PRO A 92 11.87 4.98 -11.77
CA PRO A 92 11.82 6.17 -10.93
C PRO A 92 10.47 6.87 -11.07
N VAL A 93 9.73 6.94 -9.97
CA VAL A 93 8.48 7.72 -9.90
C VAL A 93 8.78 9.07 -9.26
N ARG A 94 8.36 10.15 -9.91
CA ARG A 94 8.39 11.49 -9.31
C ARG A 94 7.60 11.47 -8.01
N LYS A 95 8.30 11.66 -6.89
CA LYS A 95 7.65 11.84 -5.58
C LYS A 95 7.03 13.23 -5.55
N PRO A 96 5.73 13.37 -5.23
CA PRO A 96 5.10 14.68 -5.14
C PRO A 96 5.74 15.48 -4.01
N THR A 97 5.86 16.80 -4.20
CA THR A 97 6.43 17.67 -3.18
C THR A 97 5.48 17.81 -1.98
N TYR A 98 6.00 18.36 -0.88
CA TYR A 98 5.18 18.61 0.30
C TYR A 98 4.01 19.55 -0.02
N GLU A 99 4.24 20.56 -0.85
CA GLU A 99 3.25 21.54 -1.29
C GLU A 99 2.17 20.89 -2.15
N GLU A 100 2.55 20.05 -3.12
CA GLU A 100 1.59 19.34 -3.97
C GLU A 100 0.71 18.37 -3.16
N LEU A 101 1.29 17.67 -2.18
CA LEU A 101 0.53 16.79 -1.28
C LEU A 101 -0.42 17.60 -0.39
N LYS A 102 0.07 18.71 0.16
CA LYS A 102 -0.73 19.63 0.98
C LYS A 102 -1.93 20.12 0.19
N GLU A 103 -1.71 20.65 -1.01
CA GLU A 103 -2.78 21.13 -1.89
C GLU A 103 -3.79 20.02 -2.22
N LYS A 104 -3.31 18.87 -2.68
CA LYS A 104 -4.16 17.73 -3.03
C LYS A 104 -5.07 17.30 -1.88
N TYR A 105 -4.50 17.10 -0.69
CA TYR A 105 -5.28 16.62 0.45
C TYR A 105 -6.16 17.71 1.05
N THR A 106 -5.76 18.98 0.98
CA THR A 106 -6.64 20.11 1.34
C THR A 106 -7.84 20.16 0.42
N ASN A 107 -7.66 20.05 -0.90
CA ASN A 107 -8.76 20.12 -1.86
C ASN A 107 -9.78 18.99 -1.63
N LEU A 108 -9.29 17.74 -1.50
CA LEU A 108 -10.15 16.59 -1.17
C LEU A 108 -10.89 16.78 0.16
N PHE A 109 -10.22 17.35 1.16
CA PHE A 109 -10.84 17.64 2.44
C PHE A 109 -11.95 18.68 2.32
N VAL A 110 -11.72 19.78 1.60
CA VAL A 110 -12.70 20.84 1.39
C VAL A 110 -13.92 20.32 0.62
N GLU A 111 -13.71 19.51 -0.41
CA GLU A 111 -14.77 18.86 -1.17
C GLU A 111 -15.64 17.96 -0.28
N ASP A 112 -15.00 17.03 0.45
CA ASP A 112 -15.72 16.15 1.37
C ASP A 112 -16.40 16.94 2.51
N TYR A 113 -15.78 18.02 2.99
CA TYR A 113 -16.36 18.86 4.04
C TYR A 113 -17.63 19.56 3.57
N LYS A 114 -17.61 20.12 2.36
CA LYS A 114 -18.78 20.75 1.73
C LYS A 114 -19.88 19.72 1.42
N ARG A 115 -19.51 18.50 1.03
CA ARG A 115 -20.42 17.39 0.73
C ARG A 115 -21.11 16.85 1.98
N ILE A 116 -20.34 16.56 3.03
CA ILE A 116 -20.82 15.91 4.26
C ILE A 116 -21.51 16.93 5.18
N LYS A 117 -21.04 18.19 5.19
CA LYS A 117 -21.43 19.23 6.16
C LYS A 117 -21.38 18.71 7.61
N PRO A 118 -20.20 18.20 8.03
CA PRO A 118 -20.08 17.45 9.28
C PRO A 118 -20.35 18.35 10.49
N LYS A 119 -21.06 17.80 11.48
CA LYS A 119 -21.29 18.44 12.79
C LYS A 119 -20.15 18.20 13.77
N SER A 120 -19.23 17.29 13.44
CA SER A 120 -18.08 16.99 14.29
C SER A 120 -16.91 16.42 13.49
N GLN A 121 -15.72 16.48 14.09
CA GLN A 121 -14.51 15.87 13.56
C GLN A 121 -14.64 14.34 13.34
N TYR A 122 -15.44 13.68 14.19
CA TYR A 122 -15.69 12.23 14.10
C TYR A 122 -16.60 11.89 12.92
N GLU A 123 -17.63 12.70 12.71
CA GLU A 123 -18.56 12.54 11.60
C GLU A 123 -17.86 12.70 10.26
N PHE A 124 -16.99 13.71 10.12
CA PHE A 124 -16.16 13.86 8.93
C PHE A 124 -15.33 12.60 8.66
N ASN A 125 -14.58 12.12 9.66
CA ASN A 125 -13.72 10.95 9.49
C ASN A 125 -14.49 9.66 9.17
N LYS A 126 -15.75 9.57 9.58
CA LYS A 126 -16.64 8.43 9.30
C LYS A 126 -17.19 8.45 7.88
N PHE A 127 -17.56 9.63 7.36
CA PHE A 127 -18.26 9.77 6.06
C PHE A 127 -17.37 10.26 4.91
N LYS A 128 -16.08 10.53 5.17
CA LYS A 128 -15.11 10.89 4.13
C LYS A 128 -14.96 9.80 3.07
N SER A 129 -14.59 10.23 1.87
CA SER A 129 -14.35 9.34 0.74
C SER A 129 -13.14 8.44 0.98
N ARG A 130 -13.12 7.25 0.35
CA ARG A 130 -12.09 6.20 0.57
C ARG A 130 -10.65 6.63 0.23
N GLY A 131 -10.47 7.75 -0.48
CA GLY A 131 -9.16 8.37 -0.78
C GLY A 131 -8.80 9.58 0.09
N THR A 132 -9.76 10.19 0.79
CA THR A 132 -9.53 11.41 1.58
C THR A 132 -8.85 11.06 2.89
N LYS A 133 -7.84 11.84 3.26
CA LYS A 133 -7.14 11.66 4.54
C LYS A 133 -8.02 12.15 5.70
N GLY A 134 -7.76 11.63 6.89
CA GLY A 134 -8.44 12.13 8.09
C GLY A 134 -8.10 13.60 8.32
N TRP A 135 -8.99 14.32 9.00
CA TRP A 135 -8.79 15.75 9.26
C TRP A 135 -7.46 16.05 9.97
N GLN A 136 -6.99 15.12 10.81
CA GLN A 136 -5.71 15.23 11.52
C GLN A 136 -4.52 15.34 10.56
N THR A 137 -4.59 14.67 9.40
CA THR A 137 -3.52 14.76 8.39
C THR A 137 -3.49 16.15 7.77
N VAL A 138 -4.65 16.72 7.46
CA VAL A 138 -4.75 18.09 6.94
C VAL A 138 -4.32 19.10 8.00
N ALA A 139 -4.74 18.90 9.25
CA ALA A 139 -4.35 19.73 10.39
C ALA A 139 -2.83 19.86 10.54
N LYS A 140 -2.07 18.78 10.30
CA LYS A 140 -0.60 18.79 10.31
C LYS A 140 -0.01 19.71 9.24
N TYR A 141 -0.59 19.78 8.04
CA TYR A 141 -0.10 20.66 6.96
C TYR A 141 -0.24 22.15 7.26
N TYR A 142 -1.13 22.50 8.19
CA TYR A 142 -1.38 23.87 8.65
C TYR A 142 -0.91 24.12 10.09
N GLU A 143 -0.19 23.15 10.68
CA GLU A 143 0.34 23.23 12.05
C GLU A 143 -0.73 23.51 13.12
N VAL A 144 -1.96 23.06 12.88
CA VAL A 144 -3.08 23.24 13.81
C VAL A 144 -3.36 21.94 14.57
N LYS A 145 -3.67 22.07 15.87
CA LYS A 145 -3.99 20.93 16.75
C LYS A 145 -5.49 20.72 16.99
N SER A 146 -6.32 21.66 16.53
CA SER A 146 -7.76 21.67 16.76
C SER A 146 -8.52 21.70 15.45
N TRP A 147 -9.58 20.89 15.35
CA TRP A 147 -10.57 20.90 14.27
C TRP A 147 -11.10 22.31 14.00
N ARG A 148 -11.37 23.08 15.06
CA ARG A 148 -11.87 24.46 14.97
C ARG A 148 -10.86 25.40 14.32
N ASN A 149 -9.59 25.26 14.71
CA ASN A 149 -8.50 26.07 14.14
C ASN A 149 -8.26 25.69 12.67
N LEU A 150 -8.44 24.42 12.30
CA LEU A 150 -8.33 23.98 10.92
C LEU A 150 -9.44 24.60 10.05
N ILE A 151 -10.69 24.49 10.46
CA ILE A 151 -11.84 25.08 9.75
C ILE A 151 -11.64 26.59 9.59
N LYS A 152 -11.24 27.29 10.67
CA LYS A 152 -10.96 28.73 10.63
C LYS A 152 -9.81 29.07 9.69
N LYS A 153 -8.74 28.27 9.68
CA LYS A 153 -7.56 28.49 8.82
C LYS A 153 -7.87 28.26 7.34
N LEU A 154 -8.79 27.35 7.05
CA LEU A 154 -9.28 27.05 5.70
C LEU A 154 -10.49 27.92 5.29
N ASP A 155 -10.91 28.86 6.14
CA ASP A 155 -12.06 29.73 5.94
C ASP A 155 -13.35 28.98 5.57
N LEU A 156 -13.59 27.85 6.26
CA LEU A 156 -14.75 27.00 6.02
C LEU A 156 -15.92 27.37 6.95
N PRO A 157 -17.17 27.31 6.47
CA PRO A 157 -18.34 27.58 7.31
C PRO A 157 -18.56 26.47 8.33
N LEU A 158 -19.05 26.86 9.51
CA LEU A 158 -19.54 25.93 10.52
C LEU A 158 -21.00 25.59 10.22
N TYR A 159 -21.30 24.32 10.03
CA TYR A 159 -22.66 23.83 9.71
C TYR A 159 -23.48 23.44 10.95
N PHE A 160 -23.01 23.79 12.14
CA PHE A 160 -23.63 23.44 13.41
C PHE A 160 -23.32 24.49 14.48
N ASP A 161 -24.28 24.67 15.39
CA ASP A 161 -24.11 25.53 16.56
C ASP A 161 -23.23 24.83 17.60
N MET A 162 -22.05 25.41 17.86
CA MET A 162 -21.05 24.86 18.77
C MET A 162 -21.29 25.25 20.23
N ALA A 163 -22.53 25.16 20.71
CA ALA A 163 -22.90 25.48 22.09
C ALA A 163 -22.61 24.34 23.09
N ARG A 164 -21.98 23.23 22.67
CA ARG A 164 -21.71 22.08 23.56
C ARG A 164 -20.34 21.52 23.24
N ASP A 165 -19.45 21.61 24.24
CA ASP A 165 -18.38 20.62 24.53
C ASP A 165 -17.53 21.01 25.76
N HIS A 166 -17.85 22.11 26.46
CA HIS A 166 -17.44 22.33 27.85
C HIS A 166 -18.67 22.46 28.76
N LYS A 167 -19.37 21.35 29.02
CA LYS A 167 -19.94 21.20 30.36
C LYS A 167 -18.84 20.53 31.18
N PRO A 168 -18.18 21.22 32.12
CA PRO A 168 -17.28 20.53 33.04
C PRO A 168 -18.08 19.41 33.69
N VAL A 169 -17.56 18.18 33.63
CA VAL A 169 -18.15 17.07 34.36
C VAL A 169 -18.09 17.46 35.83
N GLN A 170 -19.23 17.77 36.44
CA GLN A 170 -19.32 17.94 37.89
C GLN A 170 -19.15 16.55 38.51
N LEU A 171 -17.90 16.13 38.69
CA LEU A 171 -17.59 14.97 39.52
C LEU A 171 -17.89 15.37 40.97
N LYS A 172 -19.03 14.93 41.50
CA LYS A 172 -19.26 14.93 42.95
C LYS A 172 -18.31 13.91 43.55
N VAL A 173 -17.14 14.37 43.99
CA VAL A 173 -16.23 13.57 44.81
C VAL A 173 -16.79 13.60 46.23
N ASN A 174 -17.41 12.49 46.66
CA ASN A 174 -17.79 12.32 48.06
C ASN A 174 -16.56 11.87 48.84
N PHE A 175 -15.97 12.78 49.61
CA PHE A 175 -14.95 12.42 50.58
C PHE A 175 -15.62 11.64 51.72
N HIS A 176 -15.26 10.37 51.88
CA HIS A 176 -15.57 9.61 53.08
C HIS A 176 -14.36 9.78 53.99
N LEU A 177 -14.57 10.22 55.22
CA LEU A 177 -13.51 10.29 56.21
C LEU A 177 -13.44 8.92 56.90
N ASP A 178 -12.24 8.48 57.29
CA ASP A 178 -12.00 7.16 57.90
C ASP A 178 -12.79 6.91 59.21
N TYR A 179 -13.55 7.91 59.70
CA TYR A 179 -14.47 7.83 60.83
C TYR A 179 -15.89 7.38 60.46
N ASP A 180 -16.21 7.15 59.17
CA ASP A 180 -17.55 6.77 58.71
C ASP A 180 -17.85 5.26 58.85
N PHE A 181 -16.93 4.47 59.42
CA PHE A 181 -17.13 3.05 59.72
C PHE A 181 -17.29 2.86 61.22
N HIS A 182 -18.54 2.77 61.69
CA HIS A 182 -18.87 2.23 63.01
C HIS A 182 -19.29 0.77 62.84
N ASP A 183 -18.61 -0.12 63.58
CA ASP A 183 -18.99 -1.55 63.75
C ASP A 183 -20.36 -1.70 64.43
#